data_AF-A0A060YVC2-F1
#
_entry.id   AF-A0A060YVC2-F1
#
_cell.length_a   1.000
_cell.length_b   1.000
_cell.length_c   1.000
_cell.angle_alpha   90.00
_cell.angle_beta   90.00
_cell.angle_gamma   90.00
#
_symmetry.space_group_name_H-M   'P 1'
#
loop_
_entity.id
_entity.type
_entity.pdbx_description
1 polymer ?
#
loop_
_entity_poly.entity_id
_entity_poly.type
_entity_poly.pdbx_seq_one_letter_code
_entity_poly.pdbx_strand_id
1 'polypeptide(L)'
;MGSRRYRSEKPGEVNYPFCCIGVCLIIILQLCAAFNLDVENPTVYSGPNGSYFGYSVEFYLTNSSSVSVVIGAPKANTSQRNITEGGSVYYCPWSLGQSECHNIEFDNQGKPSHWQTTISVTSLL
;
A
#
# COMPACT_ATOMS: atom_id res chain seq x y z
N MET A 1 40.28 -15.72 69.67
CA MET A 1 40.24 -15.78 68.19
C MET A 1 38.80 -16.12 67.78
N GLY A 2 38.02 -15.12 67.38
CA GLY A 2 36.61 -15.30 66.98
C GLY A 2 36.48 -15.44 65.47
N SER A 3 35.83 -16.51 65.01
CA SER A 3 35.60 -16.78 63.59
C SER A 3 34.48 -15.88 63.05
N ARG A 4 34.83 -14.96 62.16
CA ARG A 4 33.89 -14.04 61.51
C ARG A 4 33.15 -14.82 60.42
N ARG A 5 31.86 -15.13 60.61
CA ARG A 5 31.02 -15.73 59.56
C ARG A 5 30.75 -14.69 58.48
N TYR A 6 31.32 -14.89 57.30
CA TYR A 6 31.00 -14.08 56.12
C TYR A 6 29.63 -14.51 55.60
N ARG A 7 28.64 -13.62 55.69
CA ARG A 7 27.32 -13.81 55.11
C ARG A 7 27.42 -13.50 53.62
N SER A 8 27.32 -14.53 52.80
CA SER A 8 27.26 -14.39 51.33
C SER A 8 25.84 -13.94 50.95
N GLU A 9 25.69 -12.68 50.53
CA GLU A 9 24.47 -12.22 49.88
C GLU A 9 24.47 -12.73 48.43
N LYS A 10 23.48 -13.55 48.07
CA LYS A 10 23.32 -13.98 46.67
C LYS A 10 22.75 -12.79 45.88
N PRO A 11 23.40 -12.34 44.79
CA PRO A 11 22.83 -11.33 43.93
C PRO A 11 21.52 -11.87 43.33
N GLY A 12 20.48 -11.05 43.32
CA GLY A 12 19.15 -11.44 42.86
C GLY A 12 19.19 -12.05 41.46
N GLU A 13 18.47 -13.16 41.29
CA GLU A 13 18.23 -13.78 39.98
C GLU A 13 17.52 -12.76 39.07
N VAL A 14 18.29 -12.09 38.23
CA VAL A 14 17.74 -11.30 37.13
C VAL A 14 17.19 -12.30 36.12
N ASN A 15 15.91 -12.21 35.77
CA ASN A 15 15.28 -13.09 34.78
C ASN A 15 15.89 -12.82 33.38
N TYR A 16 17.00 -13.52 33.09
CA TYR A 16 17.77 -13.48 31.83
C TYR A 16 16.96 -13.64 30.53
N PRO A 17 15.86 -14.42 30.42
CA PRO A 17 15.20 -14.62 29.12
C PRO A 17 14.49 -13.36 28.58
N PHE A 18 13.93 -12.51 29.45
CA PHE A 18 13.26 -11.29 29.02
C PHE A 18 14.24 -10.26 28.43
N CYS A 19 15.48 -10.23 28.95
CA CYS A 19 16.54 -9.36 28.43
C CYS A 19 16.99 -9.82 27.03
N CYS A 20 17.20 -11.12 26.83
CA CYS A 20 17.59 -11.68 25.54
C CYS A 20 16.53 -11.42 24.46
N ILE A 21 15.25 -11.61 24.78
CA ILE A 21 14.14 -11.34 23.84
C ILE A 21 14.10 -9.85 23.48
N GLY A 22 14.23 -8.95 24.45
CA GLY A 22 14.27 -7.50 24.19
C GLY A 22 15.43 -7.09 23.30
N VAL A 23 16.64 -7.62 23.55
CA VAL A 23 17.83 -7.36 22.74
C VAL A 23 17.66 -7.90 21.31
N CYS A 24 17.15 -9.11 21.15
CA CYS A 24 16.86 -9.70 19.84
C CYS A 24 15.84 -8.87 19.06
N LEU A 25 14.76 -8.40 19.70
CA LEU A 25 13.74 -7.58 19.06
C LEU A 25 14.32 -6.25 18.53
N ILE A 26 15.15 -5.57 19.33
CA ILE A 26 15.80 -4.32 18.91
C ILE A 26 16.71 -4.55 17.70
N ILE A 27 17.50 -5.63 17.69
CA ILE A 27 18.40 -5.96 16.58
C ILE A 27 17.58 -6.27 15.31
N ILE A 28 16.53 -7.08 15.43
CA ILE A 28 15.67 -7.44 14.30
C ILE A 28 14.97 -6.21 13.71
N LEU A 29 14.48 -5.30 14.55
CA LEU A 29 13.86 -4.03 14.12
C LEU A 29 14.81 -3.17 13.27
N GLN A 30 16.08 -3.08 13.66
CA GLN A 30 17.08 -2.32 12.90
C GLN A 30 17.42 -2.99 11.56
N LEU A 31 17.42 -4.32 11.50
CA LEU A 31 17.64 -5.07 10.25
C LEU A 31 16.47 -4.95 9.27
N CYS A 32 15.26 -4.66 9.76
CA CYS A 32 14.08 -4.41 8.92
C CYS A 32 13.98 -2.96 8.42
N ALA A 33 14.90 -2.07 8.80
CA ALA A 33 14.87 -0.69 8.34
C ALA A 33 15.31 -0.60 6.87
N ALA A 34 14.49 0.07 6.05
CA ALA A 34 14.92 0.50 4.73
C ALA A 34 15.97 1.62 4.89
N PHE A 35 17.16 1.43 4.35
CA PHE A 35 18.30 2.34 4.62
C PHE A 35 18.63 3.29 3.45
N ASN A 36 18.08 3.06 2.26
CA ASN A 36 18.41 3.80 1.04
C ASN A 36 17.18 4.30 0.26
N LEU A 37 16.03 4.43 0.91
CA LEU A 37 14.88 5.14 0.35
C LEU A 37 15.02 6.65 0.60
N ASP A 38 14.89 7.46 -0.45
CA ASP A 38 14.83 8.92 -0.32
C ASP A 38 13.46 9.35 0.23
N VAL A 39 13.38 9.47 1.56
CA VAL A 39 12.17 9.90 2.26
C VAL A 39 12.01 11.42 2.29
N GLU A 40 13.06 12.18 1.96
CA GLU A 40 13.05 13.65 1.98
C GLU A 40 12.43 14.22 0.71
N ASN A 41 12.67 13.57 -0.45
CA ASN A 41 12.18 14.02 -1.76
C ASN A 41 11.38 12.94 -2.51
N PRO A 42 10.27 12.42 -1.96
CA PRO A 42 9.45 11.44 -2.65
C PRO A 42 8.66 12.07 -3.82
N THR A 43 8.47 11.32 -4.90
CA THR A 43 7.47 11.67 -5.91
C THR A 43 6.08 11.29 -5.39
N VAL A 44 5.20 12.26 -5.22
CA VAL A 44 3.83 12.05 -4.71
C VAL A 44 2.83 12.17 -5.85
N TYR A 45 2.09 11.09 -6.11
CA TYR A 45 0.95 11.10 -7.02
C TYR A 45 -0.35 11.18 -6.23
N SER A 46 -1.31 11.96 -6.72
CA SER A 46 -2.62 12.13 -6.10
C SER A 46 -3.72 12.01 -7.15
N GLY A 47 -4.86 11.47 -6.75
CA GLY A 47 -6.03 11.31 -7.60
C GLY A 47 -7.30 11.91 -6.99
N PRO A 48 -8.47 11.68 -7.62
CA PRO A 48 -9.74 12.24 -7.16
C PRO A 48 -10.10 11.77 -5.75
N ASN A 49 -10.69 12.67 -4.95
CA ASN A 49 -11.10 12.33 -3.60
C ASN A 49 -12.18 11.23 -3.59
N GLY A 50 -12.09 10.29 -2.64
CA GLY A 50 -13.03 9.17 -2.51
C GLY A 50 -12.89 8.05 -3.55
N SER A 51 -12.00 8.19 -4.54
CA SER A 51 -11.82 7.22 -5.64
C SER A 51 -11.02 5.96 -5.27
N TYR A 52 -10.39 5.96 -4.10
CA TYR A 52 -9.40 4.98 -3.66
C TYR A 52 -8.19 4.90 -4.60
N PHE A 53 -7.75 6.06 -5.12
CA PHE A 53 -6.51 6.17 -5.88
C PHE A 53 -5.32 5.63 -5.06
N GLY A 54 -4.56 4.70 -5.66
CA GLY A 54 -3.49 3.99 -4.97
C GLY A 54 -3.90 2.62 -4.41
N TYR A 55 -5.12 2.15 -4.70
CA TYR A 55 -5.58 0.82 -4.30
C TYR A 55 -4.70 -0.31 -4.90
N SER A 56 -4.22 -0.10 -6.12
CA SER A 56 -3.21 -0.94 -6.77
C SER A 56 -2.22 -0.06 -7.53
N VAL A 57 -0.96 -0.50 -7.63
CA VAL A 57 0.12 0.21 -8.32
C VAL A 57 0.99 -0.77 -9.10
N GLU A 58 1.51 -0.35 -10.26
CA GLU A 58 2.41 -1.15 -11.10
C GLU A 58 3.35 -0.26 -11.92
N PHE A 59 4.53 -0.76 -12.27
CA PHE A 59 5.44 -0.09 -13.21
C PHE A 59 5.03 -0.36 -14.67
N TYR A 60 5.13 0.67 -15.49
CA TYR A 60 4.87 0.57 -16.92
C TYR A 60 6.01 1.20 -17.71
N LEU A 61 6.61 0.41 -18.60
CA LEU A 61 7.69 0.85 -19.47
C LEU A 61 7.11 1.11 -20.86
N THR A 62 7.04 2.38 -21.26
CA THR A 62 6.58 2.75 -22.60
C THR A 62 7.64 2.51 -23.66
N ASN A 63 8.91 2.72 -23.32
CA ASN A 63 10.11 2.45 -24.12
C ASN A 63 11.29 2.15 -23.18
N SER A 64 12.44 1.77 -23.72
CA SER A 64 13.66 1.48 -22.93
C SER A 64 14.22 2.67 -22.15
N SER A 65 13.78 3.90 -22.43
CA SER A 65 14.26 5.12 -21.78
C SER A 65 13.23 5.82 -20.87
N SER A 66 12.00 5.30 -20.78
CA SER A 66 10.91 5.94 -20.04
C SER A 66 10.15 4.94 -19.16
N VAL A 67 10.18 5.21 -17.86
CA VAL A 67 9.40 4.49 -16.85
C VAL A 67 8.19 5.33 -16.46
N SER A 68 7.09 4.68 -16.13
CA SER A 68 5.87 5.30 -15.63
C SER A 68 5.28 4.43 -14.53
N VAL A 69 4.41 5.03 -13.72
CA VAL A 69 3.63 4.33 -12.72
C VAL A 69 2.18 4.29 -13.19
N VAL A 70 1.54 3.15 -13.03
CA VAL A 70 0.12 2.95 -13.33
C VAL A 70 -0.59 2.74 -12.00
N ILE A 71 -1.64 3.52 -11.76
CA ILE A 71 -2.32 3.59 -10.45
C ILE A 71 -3.80 3.30 -10.61
N GLY A 72 -4.30 2.29 -9.90
CA GLY A 72 -5.71 1.94 -9.84
C GLY A 72 -6.49 2.80 -8.83
N ALA A 73 -7.71 3.18 -9.20
CA ALA A 73 -8.67 3.90 -8.38
C ALA A 73 -10.08 3.29 -8.59
N PRO A 74 -10.44 2.21 -7.85
CA PRO A 74 -11.63 1.41 -8.13
C PRO A 74 -12.96 2.15 -7.91
N LYS A 75 -12.96 3.29 -7.24
CA LYS A 75 -14.17 4.13 -7.06
C LYS A 75 -14.14 5.42 -7.86
N ALA A 76 -13.19 5.58 -8.80
CA ALA A 76 -13.19 6.72 -9.69
C ALA A 76 -14.44 6.72 -10.58
N ASN A 77 -15.01 7.89 -10.81
CA ASN A 77 -16.07 8.05 -11.81
C ASN A 77 -15.49 7.98 -13.22
N THR A 78 -16.24 7.37 -14.14
CA THR A 78 -15.87 7.20 -15.54
C THR A 78 -16.83 7.96 -16.45
N SER A 79 -16.49 8.03 -17.75
CA SER A 79 -17.35 8.58 -18.80
C SER A 79 -18.52 7.66 -19.18
N GLN A 80 -18.57 6.44 -18.63
CA GLN A 80 -19.59 5.45 -18.97
C GLN A 80 -20.97 5.87 -18.47
N ARG A 81 -21.98 5.80 -19.35
CA ARG A 81 -23.36 6.20 -19.03
C ARG A 81 -24.00 5.23 -18.03
N ASN A 82 -24.72 5.79 -17.05
CA ASN A 82 -25.46 5.05 -16.02
C ASN A 82 -24.58 4.09 -15.18
N ILE A 83 -23.28 4.41 -15.04
CA ILE A 83 -22.36 3.69 -14.16
C ILE A 83 -21.79 4.70 -13.17
N THR A 84 -21.96 4.43 -11.88
CA THR A 84 -21.40 5.23 -10.78
C THR A 84 -20.18 4.50 -10.24
N GLU A 85 -19.08 5.22 -9.98
CA GLU A 85 -17.86 4.65 -9.42
C GLU A 85 -17.37 3.41 -10.19
N GLY A 86 -17.42 3.46 -11.53
CA GLY A 86 -17.04 2.33 -12.41
C GLY A 86 -15.57 1.92 -12.30
N GLY A 87 -14.74 2.77 -11.70
CA GLY A 87 -13.32 2.53 -11.49
C GLY A 87 -12.49 2.98 -12.68
N SER A 88 -11.27 3.40 -12.39
CA SER A 88 -10.35 3.85 -13.43
C SER A 88 -8.92 3.50 -13.09
N VAL A 89 -8.07 3.49 -14.13
CA VAL A 89 -6.63 3.44 -13.99
C VAL A 89 -6.03 4.74 -14.50
N TYR A 90 -4.94 5.17 -13.87
CA TYR A 90 -4.24 6.39 -14.21
C TYR A 90 -2.81 6.06 -14.66
N TYR A 91 -2.39 6.63 -15.77
CA TYR A 91 -1.02 6.65 -16.27
C TYR A 91 -0.30 7.88 -15.73
N CYS A 92 0.78 7.66 -14.99
CA CYS A 92 1.58 8.71 -14.37
C CYS A 92 3.03 8.60 -14.88
N PRO A 93 3.46 9.45 -15.84
CA PRO A 93 4.85 9.50 -16.27
C PRO A 93 5.80 9.70 -15.09
N TRP A 94 6.92 8.99 -15.08
CA TRP A 94 8.00 9.28 -14.13
C TRP A 94 8.85 10.41 -14.70
N SER A 95 8.64 11.64 -14.24
CA SER A 95 9.47 12.80 -14.59
C SER A 95 9.76 13.66 -13.36
N LEU A 96 10.93 14.29 -13.36
CA LEU A 96 11.37 15.16 -12.27
C LEU A 96 10.42 16.37 -12.18
N GLY A 97 9.72 16.49 -11.06
CA GLY A 97 8.86 17.64 -10.76
C GLY A 97 7.51 17.67 -11.49
N GLN A 98 7.12 16.59 -12.17
CA GLN A 98 5.76 16.44 -12.71
C GLN A 98 5.10 15.22 -12.09
N SER A 99 3.93 15.42 -11.49
CA SER A 99 3.10 14.39 -10.89
C SER A 99 1.74 14.29 -11.57
N GLU A 100 1.61 14.82 -12.79
CA GLU A 100 0.36 14.75 -13.53
C GLU A 100 0.09 13.33 -13.98
N CYS A 101 -1.11 12.86 -13.66
CA CYS A 101 -1.60 11.55 -14.04
C CYS A 101 -2.79 11.71 -14.97
N HIS A 102 -2.85 10.90 -16.02
CA HIS A 102 -3.94 10.91 -16.99
C HIS A 102 -4.74 9.62 -16.89
N ASN A 103 -6.06 9.73 -17.00
CA ASN A 103 -6.95 8.58 -17.04
C ASN A 103 -6.65 7.71 -18.28
N ILE A 104 -6.51 6.41 -18.10
CA ILE A 104 -6.43 5.45 -19.21
C ILE A 104 -7.86 4.97 -19.50
N GLU A 105 -8.33 5.34 -20.66
CA GLU A 105 -9.70 5.07 -21.08
C GLU A 105 -9.76 3.70 -21.79
N PHE A 106 -10.03 2.63 -21.03
CA PHE A 106 -10.13 1.27 -21.58
C PHE A 106 -11.49 0.96 -22.20
N ASP A 107 -12.56 1.46 -21.58
CA ASP A 107 -13.93 1.23 -22.02
C ASP A 107 -14.82 2.46 -21.80
N ASN A 108 -15.38 2.95 -22.90
CA ASN A 108 -16.30 4.09 -22.95
C ASN A 108 -17.76 3.69 -23.05
N GLN A 109 -17.99 2.40 -23.20
CA GLN A 109 -19.30 1.86 -23.37
C GLN A 109 -19.83 1.51 -21.97
N GLY A 110 -21.06 1.93 -21.69
CA GLY A 110 -21.82 1.34 -20.60
C GLY A 110 -22.30 -0.05 -21.02
N LYS A 111 -23.17 -0.68 -20.21
CA LYS A 111 -23.87 -1.88 -20.66
C LYS A 111 -24.53 -1.61 -22.02
N PRO A 112 -24.29 -2.44 -23.06
CA PRO A 112 -24.98 -2.29 -24.34
C PRO A 112 -26.49 -2.35 -24.09
N SER A 113 -27.25 -1.48 -24.74
CA SER A 113 -28.71 -1.43 -24.60
C SER A 113 -29.42 -2.75 -24.95
N HIS A 114 -28.73 -3.62 -25.70
CA HIS A 114 -29.21 -4.96 -26.05
C HIS A 114 -29.12 -5.99 -24.89
N TRP A 115 -28.42 -5.68 -23.80
CA TRP A 115 -28.34 -6.52 -22.59
C TRP A 115 -29.15 -5.95 -21.42
N GLN A 116 -30.15 -5.10 -21.69
CA GLN A 116 -31.27 -4.88 -20.76
C GLN A 116 -32.22 -6.10 -20.76
N THR A 117 -31.69 -7.30 -20.57
CA THR A 117 -32.53 -8.41 -20.15
C THR A 117 -32.74 -8.23 -18.66
N THR A 118 -33.92 -7.76 -18.28
CA THR A 118 -34.46 -7.94 -16.94
C THR A 118 -34.33 -9.42 -16.59
N ILE A 119 -33.31 -9.80 -15.83
CA ILE A 119 -33.39 -11.05 -15.08
C ILE A 119 -34.41 -10.76 -13.99
N SER A 120 -35.68 -11.00 -14.29
CA SER A 120 -36.69 -11.16 -13.25
C SER A 120 -36.22 -12.35 -12.44
N VAL A 121 -35.59 -12.09 -11.30
CA VAL A 121 -35.47 -13.09 -10.24
C VAL A 121 -36.88 -13.23 -9.67
N THR A 122 -37.79 -13.85 -10.43
CA THR A 122 -39.00 -14.40 -9.86
C THR A 122 -38.52 -15.47 -8.91
N SER A 123 -38.58 -15.16 -7.61
CA SER A 123 -38.57 -16.15 -6.55
C SER A 123 -39.58 -17.24 -6.96
N LEU A 124 -39.08 -18.38 -7.39
CA LEU A 124 -39.88 -19.59 -7.51
C LEU A 124 -39.58 -20.42 -6.27
N LEU A 125 -40.54 -20.33 -5.34
CA LEU A 125 -40.79 -21.16 -4.15
C LEU A 125 -39.75 -21.09 -3.02
#